data_AF-A0A3Q9P3N8-F1
#
_entry.id   AF-A0A3Q9P3N8-F1
#
_cell.length_a   1.000
_cell.length_b   1.000
_cell.length_c   1.000
_cell.angle_alpha   90.00
_cell.angle_beta   90.00
_cell.angle_gamma   90.00
#
_symmetry.space_group_name_H-M   'P 1'
#
loop_
_entity.id
_entity.type
_entity.pdbx_description
1 polymer ?
#
loop_
_entity_poly.entity_id
_entity_poly.type
_entity_poly.pdbx_seq_one_letter_code
_entity_poly.pdbx_strand_id
1 'polypeptide(L)'
;MTDALVLIDPAASTVEVADLGAPQLPVTDLSAHRGDGIFETVLVRIGDEMTVVSHDRHFERFCASASALGLPEPEPQLWDRGLDTVITEVRAADPNLTEFGVRYALSRGTQNPDGSQSPRGWAFNVPVDEKITHARAEGISAVSLDRGYDAYLGTKAPWLLIGAKTLSYAVNQAAGRYAAEQGADEALFVSHDGIVLEGPTSNLIIRRGDRLLTPNPEAGLLSGTTQRLIFDHAAELGLSTEYADLSLSDVIAADGAWYVSSMRTAVTLNQVDGNPITRDEELTAQLQSIIKAG
;
A
#
# COMPACT_ATOMS: atom_id res chain seq x y z
N MET A 1 12.36 5.71 18.61
CA MET A 1 11.07 5.98 17.99
C MET A 1 10.03 5.97 19.08
N THR A 2 9.19 6.99 19.15
CA THR A 2 7.95 6.90 19.92
C THR A 2 7.02 5.91 19.27
N ASP A 3 6.33 5.19 20.13
CA ASP A 3 5.25 4.29 19.78
C ASP A 3 3.94 5.11 19.83
N ALA A 4 3.77 6.03 18.88
CA ALA A 4 2.60 6.92 18.87
C ALA A 4 1.38 6.15 18.34
N LEU A 5 0.36 6.01 19.18
CA LEU A 5 -0.94 5.46 18.81
C LEU A 5 -2.02 6.51 19.05
N VAL A 6 -2.90 6.66 18.07
CA VAL A 6 -4.13 7.45 18.17
C VAL A 6 -5.31 6.53 17.93
N LEU A 7 -6.23 6.46 18.89
CA LEU A 7 -7.54 5.84 18.72
C LEU A 7 -8.50 6.86 18.11
N ILE A 8 -9.33 6.40 17.19
CA ILE A 8 -10.31 7.22 16.48
C ILE A 8 -11.68 6.60 16.72
N ASP A 9 -12.62 7.39 17.24
CA ASP A 9 -14.02 6.97 17.42
C ASP A 9 -14.88 7.61 16.33
N PRO A 10 -15.31 6.85 15.30
CA PRO A 10 -16.14 7.37 14.22
C PRO A 10 -17.55 7.78 14.68
N ALA A 11 -18.07 7.21 15.76
CA ALA A 11 -19.42 7.53 16.25
C ALA A 11 -19.41 8.81 17.08
N ALA A 12 -18.36 9.05 17.86
CA ALA A 12 -18.19 10.25 18.67
C ALA A 12 -17.46 11.39 17.94
N SER A 13 -16.84 11.12 16.78
CA SER A 13 -15.95 12.04 16.05
C SER A 13 -14.83 12.61 16.92
N THR A 14 -14.20 11.72 17.69
CA THR A 14 -13.10 12.04 18.61
C THR A 14 -11.83 11.27 18.29
N VAL A 15 -10.68 11.83 18.66
CA VAL A 15 -9.37 11.18 18.63
C VAL A 15 -8.74 11.22 20.02
N GLU A 16 -8.02 10.17 20.39
CA GLU A 16 -7.35 10.05 21.69
C GLU A 16 -5.97 9.43 21.52
N VAL A 17 -4.94 10.03 22.12
CA VAL A 17 -3.61 9.43 22.19
C VAL A 17 -3.62 8.29 23.20
N ALA A 18 -3.09 7.13 22.81
CA ALA A 18 -3.01 5.94 23.64
C ALA A 18 -1.60 5.35 23.62
N ASP A 19 -1.30 4.49 24.60
CA ASP A 19 -0.05 3.74 24.66
C ASP A 19 -0.10 2.54 23.69
N LEU A 20 0.74 2.54 22.65
CA LEU A 20 0.80 1.45 21.67
C LEU A 20 1.11 0.08 22.31
N GLY A 21 1.81 0.05 23.45
CA GLY A 21 2.16 -1.18 24.16
C GLY A 21 1.02 -1.75 25.01
N ALA A 22 -0.04 -0.97 25.25
CA ALA A 22 -1.19 -1.40 26.03
C ALA A 22 -2.22 -2.15 25.16
N PRO A 23 -3.09 -3.01 25.73
CA PRO A 23 -4.17 -3.65 25.00
C PRO A 23 -5.26 -2.63 24.63
N GLN A 24 -5.53 -2.48 23.33
CA GLN A 24 -6.42 -1.41 22.80
C GLN A 24 -7.77 -1.90 22.28
N LEU A 25 -7.81 -3.13 21.76
CA LEU A 25 -9.01 -3.68 21.14
C LEU A 25 -9.51 -4.89 21.93
N PRO A 26 -10.84 -5.04 22.10
CA PRO A 26 -11.39 -6.25 22.68
C PRO A 26 -11.21 -7.42 21.72
N VAL A 27 -11.06 -8.64 22.24
CA VAL A 27 -10.98 -9.86 21.41
C VAL A 27 -12.22 -10.11 20.56
N THR A 28 -13.33 -9.46 20.88
CA THR A 28 -14.59 -9.50 20.13
C THR A 28 -14.63 -8.56 18.94
N ASP A 29 -13.65 -7.66 18.81
CA ASP A 29 -13.53 -6.77 17.66
C ASP A 29 -13.35 -7.57 16.37
N LEU A 30 -14.17 -7.28 15.36
CA LEU A 30 -14.20 -8.05 14.12
C LEU A 30 -12.90 -7.91 13.30
N SER A 31 -12.10 -6.87 13.53
CA SER A 31 -10.74 -6.82 12.94
C SER A 31 -9.85 -7.97 13.42
N ALA A 32 -9.94 -8.35 14.70
CA ALA A 32 -9.02 -9.31 15.30
C ALA A 32 -9.29 -10.77 14.87
N HIS A 33 -10.55 -11.18 14.79
CA HIS A 33 -10.91 -12.58 14.47
C HIS A 33 -11.53 -12.79 13.08
N ARG A 34 -11.87 -11.71 12.36
CA ARG A 34 -12.36 -11.78 10.98
C ARG A 34 -11.54 -10.99 9.97
N GLY A 35 -10.64 -10.10 10.41
CA GLY A 35 -9.98 -9.16 9.51
C GLY A 35 -10.95 -8.19 8.83
N ASP A 36 -12.10 -7.93 9.45
CA ASP A 36 -13.18 -7.09 8.91
C ASP A 36 -12.91 -5.61 9.20
N GLY A 37 -12.21 -5.01 8.25
CA GLY A 37 -11.79 -3.63 8.29
C GLY A 37 -10.88 -3.31 7.12
N ILE A 38 -10.51 -2.04 7.02
CA ILE A 38 -9.66 -1.47 5.98
C ILE A 38 -8.48 -0.74 6.58
N PHE A 39 -7.42 -0.55 5.80
CA PHE A 39 -6.28 0.24 6.24
C PHE A 39 -5.61 0.99 5.09
N GLU A 40 -4.88 2.02 5.45
CA GLU A 40 -3.94 2.71 4.57
C GLU A 40 -2.56 2.82 5.21
N THR A 41 -1.56 3.12 4.39
CA THR A 41 -0.22 3.47 4.89
C THR A 41 0.35 4.57 4.01
N VAL A 42 0.51 5.75 4.60
CA VAL A 42 1.06 6.94 3.94
C VAL A 42 2.51 7.13 4.34
N LEU A 43 3.32 7.71 3.43
CA LEU A 43 4.66 8.20 3.76
C LEU A 43 4.55 9.66 4.18
N VAL A 44 5.12 9.99 5.33
CA VAL A 44 5.27 11.35 5.83
C VAL A 44 6.73 11.75 5.64
N ARG A 45 6.94 12.88 4.97
CA ARG A 45 8.25 13.51 4.80
C ARG A 45 8.31 14.77 5.65
N ILE A 46 9.41 14.93 6.37
CA ILE A 46 9.71 16.12 7.16
C ILE A 46 10.94 16.76 6.51
N GLY A 47 10.70 17.73 5.64
CA GLY A 47 11.72 18.60 5.06
C GLY A 47 11.58 20.03 5.59
N ASP A 48 11.77 21.02 4.73
CA ASP A 48 11.42 22.42 5.02
C ASP A 48 9.92 22.56 5.33
N GLU A 49 9.10 21.78 4.61
CA GLU A 49 7.67 21.59 4.87
C GLU A 49 7.39 20.11 5.17
N MET A 50 6.30 19.88 5.92
CA MET A 50 5.78 18.54 6.15
C MET A 50 4.89 18.15 4.98
N THR A 51 5.10 16.95 4.43
CA THR A 51 4.29 16.42 3.33
C THR A 51 3.81 15.02 3.67
N VAL A 52 2.50 14.80 3.57
CA VAL A 52 1.90 13.46 3.51
C VAL A 52 1.74 13.09 2.05
N VAL A 53 2.60 12.19 1.56
CA VAL A 53 2.69 11.84 0.14
C VAL A 53 1.37 11.24 -0.35
N SER A 54 0.81 11.79 -1.43
CA SER A 54 -0.44 11.33 -2.03
C SER A 54 -1.62 11.22 -1.05
N HIS A 55 -1.70 12.12 -0.07
CA HIS A 55 -2.74 12.16 0.96
C HIS A 55 -4.15 11.92 0.41
N ASP A 56 -4.58 12.73 -0.56
CA ASP A 56 -5.94 12.67 -1.09
C ASP A 56 -6.21 11.34 -1.81
N ARG A 57 -5.25 10.82 -2.59
CA ARG A 57 -5.39 9.51 -3.27
C ARG A 57 -5.50 8.36 -2.26
N HIS A 58 -4.80 8.46 -1.13
CA HIS A 58 -4.91 7.48 -0.04
C HIS A 58 -6.30 7.55 0.61
N PHE A 59 -6.79 8.75 0.90
CA PHE A 59 -8.11 8.91 1.51
C PHE A 59 -9.24 8.48 0.56
N GLU A 60 -9.16 8.80 -0.73
CA GLU A 60 -10.08 8.29 -1.77
C GLU A 60 -10.17 6.76 -1.75
N ARG A 61 -9.02 6.08 -1.72
CA ARG A 61 -8.97 4.60 -1.70
C ARG A 61 -9.45 4.03 -0.38
N PHE A 62 -9.22 4.73 0.73
CA PHE A 62 -9.75 4.37 2.04
C PHE A 62 -11.29 4.40 2.03
N CYS A 63 -11.90 5.46 1.51
CA CYS A 63 -13.36 5.54 1.33
C CYS A 63 -13.90 4.48 0.37
N ALA A 64 -13.22 4.22 -0.75
CA ALA A 64 -13.61 3.17 -1.70
C ALA A 64 -13.57 1.77 -1.03
N SER A 65 -12.53 1.50 -0.23
CA SER A 65 -12.43 0.24 0.53
C SER A 65 -13.51 0.14 1.60
N ALA A 66 -13.85 1.25 2.28
CA ALA A 66 -14.93 1.29 3.28
C ALA A 66 -16.27 0.93 2.64
N SER A 67 -16.56 1.54 1.48
CA SER A 67 -17.76 1.28 0.69
C SER A 67 -17.85 -0.18 0.25
N ALA A 68 -16.76 -0.76 -0.26
CA ALA A 68 -16.72 -2.16 -0.68
C ALA A 68 -17.07 -3.15 0.46
N LEU A 69 -16.73 -2.81 1.70
CA LEU A 69 -17.05 -3.61 2.88
C LEU A 69 -18.40 -3.23 3.51
N GLY A 70 -19.08 -2.17 3.06
CA GLY A 70 -20.26 -1.64 3.75
C GLY A 70 -19.92 -1.17 5.17
N LEU A 71 -18.76 -0.52 5.34
CA LEU A 71 -18.40 0.23 6.55
C LEU A 71 -19.02 1.63 6.49
N PRO A 72 -19.12 2.35 7.63
CA PRO A 72 -19.47 3.77 7.61
C PRO A 72 -18.48 4.56 6.76
N GLU A 73 -18.99 5.61 6.12
CA GLU A 73 -18.15 6.53 5.35
C GLU A 73 -17.13 7.23 6.26
N PRO A 74 -15.82 7.13 5.97
CA PRO A 74 -14.80 7.86 6.71
C PRO A 74 -14.99 9.38 6.64
N GLU A 75 -15.09 10.06 7.79
CA GLU A 75 -15.13 11.53 7.87
C GLU A 75 -13.71 12.11 7.65
N PRO A 76 -13.44 12.89 6.59
CA PRO A 76 -12.09 13.38 6.28
C PRO A 76 -11.42 14.09 7.47
N GLN A 77 -12.11 15.04 8.08
CA GLN A 77 -11.57 15.85 9.17
C GLN A 77 -11.25 15.04 10.44
N LEU A 78 -11.89 13.88 10.63
CA LEU A 78 -11.59 12.99 11.73
C LEU A 78 -10.28 12.24 11.51
N TRP A 79 -10.06 11.73 10.29
CA TRP A 79 -8.83 11.02 9.93
C TRP A 79 -7.63 11.95 9.82
N ASP A 80 -7.83 13.18 9.31
CA ASP A 80 -6.80 14.22 9.28
C ASP A 80 -6.34 14.54 10.71
N ARG A 81 -7.28 14.76 11.65
CA ARG A 81 -6.94 14.97 13.07
C ARG A 81 -6.14 13.80 13.65
N GLY A 82 -6.52 12.56 13.32
CA GLY A 82 -5.80 11.38 13.79
C GLY A 82 -4.38 11.31 13.25
N LEU A 83 -4.22 11.56 11.95
CA LEU A 83 -2.94 11.60 11.25
C LEU A 83 -2.03 12.72 11.79
N ASP A 84 -2.54 13.94 11.91
CA ASP A 84 -1.83 15.10 12.45
C ASP A 84 -1.38 14.88 13.90
N THR A 85 -2.21 14.20 14.69
CA THR A 85 -1.87 13.85 16.07
C THR A 85 -0.69 12.86 16.10
N VAL A 86 -0.72 11.79 15.29
CA VAL A 86 0.43 10.86 15.18
C VAL A 86 1.69 11.61 14.75
N ILE A 87 1.59 12.49 13.74
CA ILE A 87 2.75 13.22 13.22
C ILE A 87 3.34 14.16 14.28
N THR A 88 2.49 14.85 15.03
CA THR A 88 2.90 15.71 16.15
C THR A 88 3.65 14.93 17.22
N GLU A 89 3.12 13.80 17.66
CA GLU A 89 3.73 12.94 18.70
C GLU A 89 5.09 12.36 18.24
N VAL A 90 5.18 11.93 16.98
CA VAL A 90 6.44 11.42 16.42
C VAL A 90 7.51 12.52 16.35
N ARG A 91 7.14 13.72 15.86
CA ARG A 91 8.08 14.85 15.76
C ARG A 91 8.55 15.36 17.11
N ALA A 92 7.67 15.36 18.11
CA ALA A 92 8.04 15.76 19.47
C ALA A 92 9.10 14.83 20.07
N ALA A 93 9.05 13.54 19.74
CA ALA A 93 9.97 12.54 20.27
C ALA A 93 11.28 12.40 19.49
N ASP A 94 11.25 12.58 18.18
CA ASP A 94 12.44 12.58 17.33
C ASP A 94 12.42 13.77 16.35
N PRO A 95 12.92 14.94 16.79
CA PRO A 95 12.97 16.13 15.96
C PRO A 95 13.87 16.01 14.72
N ASN A 96 14.74 15.00 14.66
CA ASN A 96 15.66 14.78 13.53
C ASN A 96 15.11 13.80 12.50
N LEU A 97 13.96 13.18 12.75
CA LEU A 97 13.33 12.24 11.84
C LEU A 97 12.91 12.95 10.55
N THR A 98 13.37 12.46 9.40
CA THR A 98 13.12 13.08 8.08
C THR A 98 12.04 12.37 7.27
N GLU A 99 11.75 11.11 7.61
CA GLU A 99 10.67 10.35 7.01
C GLU A 99 10.21 9.20 7.92
N PHE A 100 8.91 8.91 7.85
CA PHE A 100 8.29 7.76 8.49
C PHE A 100 6.94 7.48 7.83
N GLY A 101 6.37 6.32 8.08
CA GLY A 101 5.01 5.99 7.65
C GLY A 101 3.99 6.31 8.73
N VAL A 102 2.75 6.55 8.34
CA VAL A 102 1.60 6.42 9.25
C VAL A 102 0.65 5.39 8.67
N ARG A 103 0.30 4.40 9.48
CA ARG A 103 -0.76 3.43 9.16
C ARG A 103 -2.00 3.81 9.93
N TYR A 104 -3.11 3.96 9.22
CA TYR A 104 -4.42 4.16 9.82
C TYR A 104 -5.41 3.13 9.30
N ALA A 105 -6.40 2.78 10.10
CA ALA A 105 -7.32 1.69 9.80
C ALA A 105 -8.68 1.93 10.43
N LEU A 106 -9.74 1.45 9.76
CA LEU A 106 -11.12 1.44 10.23
C LEU A 106 -11.61 0.00 10.26
N SER A 107 -12.01 -0.48 11.44
CA SER A 107 -12.71 -1.75 11.60
C SER A 107 -14.21 -1.55 11.71
N ARG A 108 -14.97 -2.59 11.32
CA ARG A 108 -16.37 -2.75 11.70
C ARG A 108 -16.58 -2.74 13.22
N GLY A 109 -15.54 -3.08 13.97
CA GLY A 109 -15.50 -3.00 15.42
C GLY A 109 -16.30 -4.12 16.08
N THR A 110 -17.01 -3.80 17.17
CA THR A 110 -17.81 -4.80 17.92
C THR A 110 -19.25 -4.85 17.42
N GLN A 111 -19.80 -6.07 17.32
CA GLN A 111 -21.24 -6.26 17.11
C GLN A 111 -21.96 -6.29 18.46
N ASN A 112 -22.93 -5.39 18.63
CA ASN A 112 -23.70 -5.26 19.86
C ASN A 112 -24.87 -6.27 19.87
N PRO A 113 -25.41 -6.61 21.06
CA PRO A 113 -26.53 -7.56 21.19
C PRO A 113 -27.80 -7.16 20.43
N ASP A 114 -28.00 -5.87 20.18
CA ASP A 114 -29.12 -5.32 19.41
C ASP A 114 -28.91 -5.39 17.89
N GLY A 115 -27.78 -5.94 17.44
CA GLY A 115 -27.40 -6.05 16.03
C GLY A 115 -26.69 -4.80 15.48
N SER A 116 -26.60 -3.71 16.25
CA SER A 116 -25.82 -2.53 15.86
C SER A 116 -24.32 -2.84 15.88
N GLN A 117 -23.55 -2.00 15.19
CA GLN A 117 -22.09 -2.09 15.13
C GLN A 117 -21.50 -0.86 15.79
N SER A 118 -20.35 -1.04 16.43
CA SER A 118 -19.54 0.05 16.99
C SER A 118 -18.18 0.07 16.28
N PRO A 119 -18.09 0.74 15.11
CA PRO A 119 -16.86 0.89 14.35
C PRO A 119 -15.75 1.53 15.17
N ARG A 120 -14.50 1.17 14.89
CA ARG A 120 -13.32 1.71 15.57
C ARG A 120 -12.23 2.02 14.58
N GLY A 121 -11.61 3.19 14.74
CA GLY A 121 -10.44 3.58 13.97
C GLY A 121 -9.19 3.65 14.85
N TRP A 122 -8.03 3.55 14.21
CA TRP A 122 -6.75 3.82 14.86
C TRP A 122 -5.71 4.28 13.84
N ALA A 123 -4.68 4.99 14.31
CA ALA A 123 -3.53 5.41 13.53
C ALA A 123 -2.25 5.28 14.35
N PHE A 124 -1.16 4.82 13.75
CA PHE A 124 0.15 4.71 14.41
C PHE A 124 1.31 4.87 13.43
N ASN A 125 2.48 5.22 13.95
CA ASN A 125 3.67 5.39 13.14
C ASN A 125 4.29 4.05 12.70
N VAL A 126 4.82 4.02 11.49
CA VAL A 126 5.51 2.87 10.89
C VAL A 126 6.93 3.32 10.54
N PRO A 127 7.98 2.65 11.03
CA PRO A 127 9.36 3.01 10.66
C PRO A 127 9.63 2.85 9.16
N VAL A 128 10.50 3.72 8.64
CA VAL A 128 11.33 3.40 7.48
C VAL A 128 12.60 2.74 8.01
N ASP A 129 12.66 1.41 7.94
CA ASP A 129 13.77 0.62 8.46
C ASP A 129 14.87 0.37 7.41
N GLU A 130 15.96 -0.27 7.84
CA GLU A 130 17.10 -0.62 6.98
C GLU A 130 16.69 -1.53 5.81
N LYS A 131 15.70 -2.40 6.00
CA LYS A 131 15.19 -3.26 4.92
C LYS A 131 14.55 -2.42 3.82
N ILE A 132 13.75 -1.42 4.18
CA ILE A 132 13.14 -0.49 3.22
C ILE A 132 14.22 0.33 2.50
N THR A 133 15.19 0.88 3.21
CA THR A 133 16.24 1.71 2.58
C THR A 133 17.18 0.89 1.70
N HIS A 134 17.51 -0.33 2.10
CA HIS A 134 18.29 -1.26 1.29
C HIS A 134 17.55 -1.62 0.00
N ALA A 135 16.26 -1.98 0.07
CA ALA A 135 15.46 -2.26 -1.13
C ALA A 135 15.43 -1.06 -2.08
N ARG A 136 15.26 0.16 -1.57
CA ARG A 136 15.29 1.39 -2.40
C ARG A 136 16.61 1.59 -3.13
N ALA A 137 17.74 1.21 -2.52
CA ALA A 137 19.06 1.41 -3.09
C ALA A 137 19.45 0.30 -4.08
N GLU A 138 19.24 -0.95 -3.69
CA GLU A 138 19.80 -2.12 -4.40
C GLU A 138 18.78 -2.81 -5.32
N GLY A 139 17.49 -2.48 -5.19
CA GLY A 139 16.42 -3.23 -5.84
C GLY A 139 16.12 -4.55 -5.11
N ILE A 140 15.23 -5.34 -5.71
CA ILE A 140 14.78 -6.62 -5.15
C ILE A 140 14.63 -7.70 -6.23
N SER A 141 14.64 -8.95 -5.80
CA SER A 141 14.29 -10.11 -6.61
C SER A 141 12.86 -10.57 -6.33
N ALA A 142 12.21 -11.20 -7.31
CA ALA A 142 10.88 -11.78 -7.13
C ALA A 142 10.73 -13.21 -7.65
N VAL A 143 9.73 -13.90 -7.12
CA VAL A 143 9.17 -15.13 -7.73
C VAL A 143 7.72 -14.90 -8.13
N SER A 144 7.31 -15.42 -9.28
CA SER A 144 5.92 -15.34 -9.71
C SER A 144 5.07 -16.40 -9.01
N LEU A 145 3.85 -16.03 -8.63
CA LEU A 145 2.88 -16.90 -7.97
C LEU A 145 1.52 -16.80 -8.66
N ASP A 146 0.91 -17.95 -8.96
CA ASP A 146 -0.50 -17.98 -9.34
C ASP A 146 -1.34 -17.48 -8.16
N ARG A 147 -2.13 -16.42 -8.42
CA ARG A 147 -2.99 -15.77 -7.44
C ARG A 147 -4.22 -16.60 -7.08
N GLY A 148 -4.56 -17.57 -7.94
CA GLY A 148 -5.66 -18.52 -7.77
C GLY A 148 -7.00 -18.07 -8.37
N TYR A 149 -7.02 -16.98 -9.14
CA TYR A 149 -8.22 -16.49 -9.82
C TYR A 149 -7.88 -15.83 -11.16
N ASP A 150 -8.83 -15.89 -12.10
CA ASP A 150 -8.75 -15.19 -13.38
C ASP A 150 -8.77 -13.67 -13.19
N ALA A 151 -8.11 -12.95 -14.08
CA ALA A 151 -8.18 -11.50 -14.10
C ALA A 151 -9.63 -11.03 -14.28
N TYR A 152 -9.94 -9.85 -13.76
CA TYR A 152 -11.26 -9.21 -13.84
C TYR A 152 -12.39 -9.95 -13.11
N LEU A 153 -12.10 -11.03 -12.36
CA LEU A 153 -13.09 -11.77 -11.59
C LEU A 153 -13.88 -10.88 -10.61
N GLY A 154 -13.23 -9.84 -10.06
CA GLY A 154 -13.86 -8.89 -9.14
C GLY A 154 -15.10 -8.20 -9.71
N THR A 155 -15.17 -8.00 -11.04
CA THR A 155 -16.34 -7.42 -11.71
C THR A 155 -17.57 -8.34 -11.68
N LYS A 156 -17.36 -9.66 -11.55
CA LYS A 156 -18.41 -10.69 -11.53
C LYS A 156 -18.69 -11.20 -10.11
N ALA A 157 -17.71 -11.10 -9.22
CA ALA A 157 -17.77 -11.60 -7.85
C ALA A 157 -17.32 -10.52 -6.85
N PRO A 158 -18.07 -9.42 -6.69
CA PRO A 158 -17.67 -8.29 -5.85
C PRO A 158 -17.54 -8.64 -4.36
N TRP A 159 -18.19 -9.71 -3.89
CA TRP A 159 -18.05 -10.22 -2.52
C TRP A 159 -16.65 -10.80 -2.20
N LEU A 160 -15.80 -10.98 -3.21
CA LEU A 160 -14.40 -11.36 -3.01
C LEU A 160 -13.52 -10.19 -2.55
N LEU A 161 -14.05 -8.95 -2.59
CA LEU A 161 -13.37 -7.73 -2.14
C LEU A 161 -12.02 -7.49 -2.84
N ILE A 162 -11.85 -8.03 -4.04
CA ILE A 162 -10.65 -7.85 -4.86
C ILE A 162 -10.54 -6.35 -5.20
N GLY A 163 -9.37 -5.77 -4.92
CA GLY A 163 -9.12 -4.33 -5.10
C GLY A 163 -9.46 -3.47 -3.87
N ALA A 164 -10.06 -4.02 -2.81
CA ALA A 164 -10.22 -3.32 -1.54
C ALA A 164 -9.01 -3.55 -0.62
N LYS A 165 -8.54 -2.50 0.06
CA LYS A 165 -7.37 -2.59 0.95
C LYS A 165 -7.76 -3.00 2.37
N THR A 166 -8.06 -4.28 2.54
CA THR A 166 -8.63 -4.83 3.79
C THR A 166 -7.56 -5.25 4.81
N LEU A 167 -7.96 -5.42 6.07
CA LEU A 167 -7.13 -6.01 7.13
C LEU A 167 -6.90 -7.52 6.95
N SER A 168 -7.63 -8.17 6.05
CA SER A 168 -7.53 -9.62 5.77
C SER A 168 -6.32 -9.97 4.89
N TYR A 169 -5.12 -9.65 5.38
CA TYR A 169 -3.86 -9.70 4.63
C TYR A 169 -3.06 -11.02 4.78
N ALA A 170 -3.68 -12.07 5.32
CA ALA A 170 -3.00 -13.34 5.60
C ALA A 170 -2.36 -13.97 4.35
N VAL A 171 -3.04 -13.90 3.20
CA VAL A 171 -2.55 -14.43 1.91
C VAL A 171 -1.36 -13.61 1.40
N ASN A 172 -1.44 -12.27 1.47
CA ASN A 172 -0.33 -11.39 1.10
C ASN A 172 0.91 -11.68 1.94
N GLN A 173 0.73 -11.85 3.26
CA GLN A 173 1.84 -12.21 4.16
C GLN A 173 2.37 -13.62 3.90
N ALA A 174 1.52 -14.58 3.54
CA ALA A 174 1.93 -15.93 3.17
C ALA A 174 2.74 -15.95 1.87
N ALA A 175 2.33 -15.16 0.86
CA ALA A 175 3.06 -15.03 -0.38
C ALA A 175 4.46 -14.45 -0.17
N GLY A 176 4.61 -13.43 0.67
CA GLY A 176 5.93 -12.89 1.03
C GLY A 176 6.82 -13.90 1.77
N ARG A 177 6.26 -14.71 2.68
CA ARG A 177 7.01 -15.80 3.33
C ARG A 177 7.44 -16.87 2.34
N TYR A 178 6.53 -17.26 1.44
CA TYR A 178 6.84 -18.24 0.40
C TYR A 178 7.94 -17.74 -0.54
N ALA A 179 7.88 -16.47 -0.97
CA ALA A 179 8.94 -15.86 -1.78
C ALA A 179 10.30 -15.92 -1.06
N ALA A 180 10.34 -15.60 0.23
CA ALA A 180 11.56 -15.71 1.03
C ALA A 180 12.07 -17.15 1.12
N GLU A 181 11.19 -18.15 1.26
CA GLU A 181 11.56 -19.57 1.21
C GLU A 181 12.15 -19.99 -0.15
N GLN A 182 11.75 -19.31 -1.23
CA GLN A 182 12.33 -19.49 -2.57
C GLN A 182 13.60 -18.63 -2.81
N GLY A 183 14.07 -17.90 -1.80
CA GLY A 183 15.26 -17.04 -1.91
C GLY A 183 15.02 -15.73 -2.65
N ALA A 184 13.76 -15.29 -2.76
CA ALA A 184 13.39 -13.99 -3.33
C ALA A 184 12.86 -13.03 -2.26
N ASP A 185 12.96 -11.73 -2.53
CA ASP A 185 12.55 -10.69 -1.60
C ASP A 185 11.05 -10.41 -1.63
N GLU A 186 10.39 -10.73 -2.75
CA GLU A 186 8.99 -10.40 -3.02
C GLU A 186 8.31 -11.43 -3.93
N ALA A 187 6.98 -11.48 -3.90
CA ALA A 187 6.20 -12.23 -4.90
C ALA A 187 5.65 -11.31 -6.00
N LEU A 188 5.56 -11.81 -7.23
CA LEU A 188 4.75 -11.23 -8.31
C LEU A 188 3.50 -12.06 -8.50
N PHE A 189 2.32 -11.54 -8.16
CA PHE A 189 1.09 -12.26 -8.46
C PHE A 189 0.77 -12.23 -9.95
N VAL A 190 0.38 -13.39 -10.47
CA VAL A 190 -0.13 -13.58 -11.82
C VAL A 190 -1.51 -14.22 -11.67
N SER A 191 -2.50 -13.74 -12.41
CA SER A 191 -3.82 -14.36 -12.46
C SER A 191 -3.72 -15.78 -13.05
N HIS A 192 -4.76 -16.57 -12.82
CA HIS A 192 -4.81 -17.95 -13.30
C HIS A 192 -4.79 -18.04 -14.84
N ASP A 193 -5.32 -17.02 -15.53
CA ASP A 193 -5.30 -16.86 -16.98
C ASP A 193 -4.04 -16.16 -17.52
N GLY A 194 -3.02 -15.94 -16.68
CA GLY A 194 -1.68 -15.55 -17.12
C GLY A 194 -1.42 -14.04 -17.21
N ILE A 195 -2.29 -13.21 -16.64
CA ILE A 195 -2.13 -11.74 -16.58
C ILE A 195 -1.41 -11.38 -15.28
N VAL A 196 -0.33 -10.62 -15.39
CA VAL A 196 0.41 -10.06 -14.25
C VAL A 196 -0.46 -9.07 -13.50
N LEU A 197 -0.49 -9.18 -12.17
CA LEU A 197 -1.30 -8.36 -11.28
C LEU A 197 -0.44 -7.37 -10.49
N GLU A 198 -0.07 -7.72 -9.27
CA GLU A 198 0.68 -6.86 -8.34
C GLU A 198 1.57 -7.70 -7.42
N GLY A 199 2.46 -7.06 -6.68
CA GLY A 199 3.09 -7.70 -5.54
C GLY A 199 2.14 -7.71 -4.33
N PRO A 200 2.40 -8.55 -3.31
CA PRO A 200 1.61 -8.60 -2.08
C PRO A 200 1.38 -7.24 -1.38
N THR A 201 2.27 -6.28 -1.57
CA THR A 201 2.21 -4.96 -0.90
C THR A 201 2.53 -3.78 -1.83
N SER A 202 2.54 -3.99 -3.16
CA SER A 202 3.04 -3.01 -4.14
C SER A 202 2.49 -3.25 -5.53
N ASN A 203 2.34 -2.20 -6.33
CA ASN A 203 2.03 -2.33 -7.75
C ASN A 203 3.30 -2.56 -8.60
N LEU A 204 3.15 -3.13 -9.79
CA LEU A 204 4.23 -3.28 -10.76
C LEU A 204 4.13 -2.18 -11.83
N ILE A 205 5.25 -1.54 -12.14
CA ILE A 205 5.42 -0.70 -13.34
C ILE A 205 6.55 -1.30 -14.17
N ILE A 206 6.38 -1.38 -15.49
CA ILE A 206 7.46 -1.70 -16.43
C ILE A 206 7.67 -0.56 -17.43
N ARG A 207 8.88 -0.42 -17.97
CA ARG A 207 9.19 0.48 -19.08
C ARG A 207 9.41 -0.30 -20.36
N ARG A 208 8.85 0.21 -21.47
CA ARG A 208 9.10 -0.27 -22.83
C ARG A 208 9.25 0.91 -23.78
N GLY A 209 10.47 1.15 -24.25
CA GLY A 209 10.82 2.37 -24.96
C GLY A 209 10.50 3.60 -24.11
N ASP A 210 9.63 4.44 -24.63
CA ASP A 210 9.13 5.69 -24.03
C ASP A 210 7.80 5.55 -23.29
N ARG A 211 7.39 4.32 -22.96
CA ARG A 211 6.14 4.01 -22.25
C ARG A 211 6.36 3.37 -20.89
N LEU A 212 5.68 3.89 -19.87
CA LEU A 212 5.44 3.22 -18.60
C LEU A 212 4.11 2.46 -18.65
N LEU A 213 4.18 1.17 -18.36
CA LEU A 213 3.03 0.26 -18.38
C LEU A 213 2.79 -0.30 -16.99
N THR A 214 1.52 -0.44 -16.62
CA THR A 214 1.09 -1.10 -15.37
C THR A 214 -0.15 -1.94 -15.65
N PRO A 215 -0.37 -3.04 -14.93
CA PRO A 215 -1.63 -3.78 -15.00
C PRO A 215 -2.84 -2.89 -14.66
N ASN A 216 -3.96 -3.09 -15.35
CA ASN A 216 -5.21 -2.37 -15.09
C ASN A 216 -5.75 -2.77 -13.69
N PRO A 217 -6.06 -1.82 -12.79
CA PRO A 217 -6.66 -2.12 -11.49
C PRO A 217 -7.89 -3.05 -11.54
N GLU A 218 -8.70 -2.93 -12.60
CA GLU A 218 -9.88 -3.78 -12.82
C GLU A 218 -9.54 -5.26 -12.99
N ALA A 219 -8.31 -5.60 -13.37
CA ALA A 219 -7.81 -6.98 -13.48
C ALA A 219 -7.80 -7.71 -12.12
N GLY A 220 -7.90 -6.99 -11.01
CA GLY A 220 -8.08 -7.57 -9.69
C GLY A 220 -6.92 -7.29 -8.74
N LEU A 221 -6.46 -6.05 -8.73
CA LEU A 221 -5.37 -5.53 -7.90
C LEU A 221 -5.73 -4.17 -7.29
N LEU A 222 -4.96 -3.71 -6.30
CA LEU A 222 -5.18 -2.40 -5.69
C LEU A 222 -4.88 -1.26 -6.67
N SER A 223 -5.77 -0.26 -6.76
CA SER A 223 -5.46 1.00 -7.46
C SER A 223 -4.37 1.74 -6.70
N GLY A 224 -3.15 1.76 -7.25
CA GLY A 224 -1.95 2.24 -6.57
C GLY A 224 -1.84 3.75 -6.46
N THR A 225 -1.80 4.30 -5.25
CA THR A 225 -1.61 5.74 -5.03
C THR A 225 -0.25 6.22 -5.56
N THR A 226 0.81 5.48 -5.25
CA THR A 226 2.18 5.74 -5.72
C THR A 226 2.33 5.57 -7.22
N GLN A 227 1.69 4.54 -7.81
CA GLN A 227 1.71 4.32 -9.25
C GLN A 227 1.01 5.48 -9.99
N ARG A 228 -0.17 5.89 -9.53
CA ARG A 228 -0.89 7.06 -10.08
C ARG A 228 -0.06 8.34 -9.99
N LEU A 229 0.60 8.58 -8.85
CA LEU A 229 1.48 9.74 -8.68
C LEU A 229 2.62 9.75 -9.72
N ILE A 230 3.26 8.59 -9.94
CA ILE A 230 4.28 8.45 -11.00
C ILE A 230 3.67 8.76 -12.37
N PHE A 231 2.49 8.20 -12.67
CA PHE A 231 1.85 8.37 -13.98
C PHE A 231 1.49 9.83 -14.26
N ASP A 232 1.04 10.57 -13.24
CA ASP A 232 0.71 11.99 -13.35
C ASP A 232 1.93 12.87 -13.69
N HIS A 233 3.14 12.42 -13.34
CA HIS A 233 4.41 13.14 -13.59
C HIS A 233 5.25 12.53 -14.73
N ALA A 234 4.79 11.44 -15.37
CA ALA A 234 5.60 10.73 -16.37
C ALA A 234 5.97 11.60 -17.58
N ALA A 235 5.09 12.55 -17.96
CA ALA A 235 5.34 13.47 -19.08
C ALA A 235 6.54 14.40 -18.81
N GLU A 236 6.84 14.73 -17.55
CA GLU A 236 8.02 15.52 -17.16
C GLU A 236 9.33 14.78 -17.44
N LEU A 237 9.27 13.45 -17.47
CA LEU A 237 10.38 12.56 -17.82
C LEU A 237 10.42 12.23 -19.32
N GLY A 238 9.52 12.81 -20.13
CA GLY A 238 9.39 12.48 -21.54
C GLY A 238 8.80 11.09 -21.80
N LEU A 239 8.07 10.53 -20.83
CA LEU A 239 7.45 9.21 -20.91
C LEU A 239 5.93 9.33 -21.07
N SER A 240 5.34 8.40 -21.81
CA SER A 240 3.89 8.19 -21.87
C SER A 240 3.47 7.05 -20.96
N THR A 241 2.19 6.98 -20.60
CA THR A 241 1.66 6.01 -19.64
C THR A 241 0.48 5.25 -20.21
N GLU A 242 0.38 3.96 -19.88
CA GLU A 242 -0.70 3.10 -20.35
C GLU A 242 -1.00 1.99 -19.33
N TYR A 243 -2.29 1.73 -19.12
CA TYR A 243 -2.74 0.53 -18.43
C TYR A 243 -2.84 -0.60 -19.46
N ALA A 244 -2.18 -1.73 -19.21
CA ALA A 244 -2.14 -2.84 -20.15
C ALA A 244 -2.19 -4.18 -19.41
N ASP A 245 -2.79 -5.18 -20.05
CA ASP A 245 -2.65 -6.57 -19.61
C ASP A 245 -1.25 -7.04 -19.99
N LEU A 246 -0.46 -7.37 -18.97
CA LEU A 246 0.93 -7.78 -19.11
C LEU A 246 1.05 -9.26 -18.84
N SER A 247 1.84 -9.98 -19.64
CA SER A 247 2.29 -11.34 -19.32
C SER A 247 3.61 -11.31 -18.54
N LEU A 248 4.01 -12.45 -17.95
CA LEU A 248 5.33 -12.55 -17.32
C LEU A 248 6.47 -12.32 -18.31
N SER A 249 6.32 -12.81 -19.55
CA SER A 249 7.25 -12.53 -20.65
C SER A 249 7.38 -11.04 -20.90
N ASP A 250 6.31 -10.28 -20.69
CA ASP A 250 6.35 -8.85 -20.90
C ASP A 250 7.23 -8.11 -19.89
N VAL A 251 7.19 -8.58 -18.65
CA VAL A 251 8.01 -8.09 -17.53
C VAL A 251 9.48 -8.45 -17.74
N ILE A 252 9.76 -9.70 -18.13
CA ILE A 252 11.13 -10.16 -18.39
C ILE A 252 11.78 -9.38 -19.54
N ALA A 253 11.02 -9.04 -20.58
CA ALA A 253 11.50 -8.31 -21.74
C ALA A 253 11.50 -6.78 -21.58
N ALA A 254 11.19 -6.25 -20.39
CA ALA A 254 11.11 -4.81 -20.16
C ALA A 254 12.50 -4.13 -20.16
N ASP A 255 12.52 -2.85 -20.54
CA ASP A 255 13.71 -1.99 -20.44
C ASP A 255 13.96 -1.51 -19.00
N GLY A 256 13.01 -1.75 -18.11
CA GLY A 256 13.08 -1.52 -16.68
C GLY A 256 11.80 -2.00 -16.01
N ALA A 257 11.88 -2.47 -14.76
CA ALA A 257 10.71 -2.86 -13.98
C ALA A 257 10.88 -2.43 -12.52
N TRP A 258 9.77 -2.04 -11.90
CA TRP A 258 9.75 -1.54 -10.52
C TRP A 258 8.53 -2.05 -9.78
N TYR A 259 8.74 -2.42 -8.52
CA TYR A 259 7.67 -2.40 -7.54
C TYR A 259 7.53 -1.01 -6.95
N VAL A 260 6.31 -0.53 -6.87
CA VAL A 260 6.00 0.79 -6.31
C VAL A 260 5.00 0.70 -5.15
N SER A 261 5.31 1.38 -4.05
CA SER A 261 4.44 1.49 -2.87
C SER A 261 4.80 2.72 -2.04
N SER A 262 3.89 3.18 -1.18
CA SER A 262 4.11 4.42 -0.41
C SER A 262 5.38 4.37 0.43
N MET A 263 5.62 3.27 1.15
CA MET A 263 6.78 3.13 2.03
C MET A 263 8.06 2.83 1.28
N ARG A 264 8.05 1.89 0.32
CA ARG A 264 9.26 1.50 -0.42
C ARG A 264 9.61 2.44 -1.58
N THR A 265 8.77 3.43 -1.86
CA THR A 265 8.84 4.27 -3.06
C THR A 265 8.92 3.41 -4.32
N ALA A 266 9.78 3.73 -5.28
CA ALA A 266 10.07 2.90 -6.44
C ALA A 266 11.32 2.05 -6.17
N VAL A 267 11.17 0.73 -6.29
CA VAL A 267 12.22 -0.26 -6.08
C VAL A 267 12.41 -1.04 -7.38
N THR A 268 13.64 -1.06 -7.90
CA THR A 268 14.00 -1.82 -9.09
C THR A 268 13.75 -3.32 -8.89
N LEU A 269 13.09 -3.96 -9.84
CA LEU A 269 13.01 -5.41 -9.93
C LEU A 269 14.22 -5.93 -10.70
N ASN A 270 15.16 -6.55 -10.00
CA ASN A 270 16.42 -7.03 -10.58
C ASN A 270 16.24 -8.34 -11.35
N GLN A 271 15.35 -9.22 -10.87
CA GLN A 271 15.05 -10.49 -11.53
C GLN A 271 13.68 -11.01 -11.10
N VAL A 272 13.04 -11.80 -11.97
CA VAL A 272 11.85 -12.59 -11.64
C VAL A 272 12.03 -14.04 -12.09
N ASP A 273 11.79 -15.00 -11.20
CA ASP A 273 11.97 -16.44 -11.45
C ASP A 273 13.37 -16.80 -11.99
N GLY A 274 14.39 -16.10 -11.49
CA GLY A 274 15.79 -16.26 -11.93
C GLY A 274 16.10 -15.62 -13.29
N ASN A 275 15.13 -14.97 -13.95
CA ASN A 275 15.37 -14.23 -15.18
C ASN A 275 15.75 -12.78 -14.84
N PRO A 276 16.94 -12.31 -15.23
CA PRO A 276 17.35 -10.93 -14.98
C PRO A 276 16.51 -9.93 -15.77
N ILE A 277 16.26 -8.77 -15.18
CA ILE A 277 15.59 -7.64 -15.83
C ILE A 277 16.57 -6.49 -15.98
N THR A 278 16.43 -5.73 -17.07
CA THR A 278 17.23 -4.51 -17.29
C THR A 278 17.03 -3.52 -16.14
N ARG A 279 18.14 -2.98 -15.63
CA ARG A 279 18.14 -1.97 -14.57
C ARG A 279 18.31 -0.58 -15.18
N ASP A 280 17.51 0.36 -14.72
CA ASP A 280 17.55 1.76 -15.15
C ASP A 280 17.67 2.64 -13.88
N GLU A 281 18.91 2.80 -13.41
CA GLU A 281 19.22 3.46 -12.13
C GLU A 281 18.88 4.96 -12.17
N GLU A 282 19.04 5.60 -13.32
CA GLU A 282 18.68 7.01 -13.51
C GLU A 282 17.17 7.20 -13.37
N LEU A 283 16.37 6.44 -14.11
CA LEU A 283 14.91 6.52 -13.99
C LEU A 283 14.45 6.10 -12.59
N THR A 284 15.09 5.12 -11.97
CA THR A 284 14.78 4.73 -10.58
C THR A 284 14.92 5.93 -9.63
N ALA A 285 16.04 6.67 -9.72
CA ALA A 285 16.26 7.84 -8.89
C ALA A 285 15.23 8.95 -9.17
N GLN A 286 14.87 9.17 -10.44
CA GLN A 286 13.83 10.13 -10.84
C GLN A 286 12.46 9.76 -10.28
N LEU A 287 12.04 8.50 -10.39
CA LEU A 287 10.78 8.00 -9.84
C LEU A 287 10.73 8.14 -8.31
N GLN A 288 11.83 7.79 -7.63
CA GLN A 288 11.92 7.99 -6.18
C GLN A 288 11.84 9.47 -5.79
N SER A 289 12.43 10.38 -6.60
CA SER A 289 12.35 11.82 -6.38
C SER A 289 10.91 12.34 -6.51
N ILE A 290 10.19 11.92 -7.55
CA ILE A 290 8.77 12.27 -7.75
C ILE A 290 7.95 11.84 -6.54
N ILE A 291 8.08 10.57 -6.11
CA ILE A 291 7.32 10.06 -4.96
C ILE A 291 7.63 10.85 -3.69
N LYS A 292 8.90 11.20 -3.50
CA LYS A 292 9.38 11.90 -2.31
C LYS A 292 8.97 13.37 -2.28
N ALA A 293 8.64 13.97 -3.43
CA ALA A 293 8.17 15.34 -3.54
C ALA A 293 6.69 15.50 -3.15
N GLY A 294 5.89 14.44 -3.31
CA GLY A 294 4.48 14.39 -2.87
C GLY A 294 3.48 14.46 -4.00
#